data_AF-A0A0D6A3I3-F1
#
_entry.id   AF-A0A0D6A3I3-F1
#
_cell.length_a   1.000
_cell.length_b   1.000
_cell.length_c   1.000
_cell.angle_alpha   90.00
_cell.angle_beta   90.00
_cell.angle_gamma   90.00
#
_symmetry.space_group_name_H-M   'P 1'
#
loop_
_entity.id
_entity.type
_entity.pdbx_description
1 polymer ?
#
loop_
_entity_poly.entity_id
_entity_poly.type
_entity_poly.pdbx_seq_one_letter_code
_entity_poly.pdbx_strand_id
1 'polypeptide(L)'
;MEKDTQKKQVLTTTSLVLMIITTVYGFGNVSVSYEQMTYAGIIWFVLAGICFFFPAGLMMAEYGSAFHDAEGGIYSWLAGSIGEKWAFIGTFVWLANWVLWLVASASRLWISISALIFGKDTT
;
A
#
# COMPACT_ATOMS: atom_id res chain seq x y z
N MET A 1 27.27 -27.13 -19.31
CA MET A 1 26.53 -25.86 -19.11
C MET A 1 25.44 -26.17 -18.10
N GLU A 2 25.78 -25.98 -16.83
CA GLU A 2 24.93 -26.31 -15.68
C GLU A 2 23.80 -25.29 -15.60
N LYS A 3 22.55 -25.76 -15.69
CA LYS A 3 21.37 -24.93 -15.44
C LYS A 3 21.27 -24.74 -13.93
N ASP A 4 21.67 -23.57 -13.45
CA ASP A 4 21.34 -23.09 -12.11
C ASP A 4 19.83 -23.18 -11.92
N THR A 5 19.40 -24.20 -11.18
CA THR A 5 18.01 -24.39 -10.79
C THR A 5 17.74 -23.39 -9.69
N GLN A 6 17.29 -22.20 -10.08
CA GLN A 6 16.81 -21.17 -9.17
C GLN A 6 15.82 -21.80 -8.18
N LYS A 7 16.26 -21.92 -6.93
CA LYS A 7 15.49 -22.51 -5.84
C LYS A 7 14.28 -21.60 -5.61
N LYS A 8 13.09 -22.01 -6.05
CA LYS A 8 11.82 -21.29 -5.84
C LYS A 8 11.66 -21.05 -4.33
N GLN A 9 11.92 -19.83 -3.87
CA GLN A 9 11.79 -19.46 -2.46
C GLN A 9 10.29 -19.47 -2.14
N VAL A 10 9.81 -20.56 -1.56
CA VAL A 10 8.42 -20.67 -1.12
C VAL A 10 8.29 -19.86 0.17
N LEU A 11 7.63 -18.71 0.10
CA LEU A 11 7.36 -17.89 1.27
C LEU A 11 6.34 -18.61 2.17
N THR A 12 6.70 -18.80 3.44
CA THR A 12 5.75 -19.30 4.45
C THR A 12 4.62 -18.29 4.65
N THR A 13 3.39 -18.75 4.82
CA THR A 13 2.20 -17.91 5.05
C THR A 13 2.42 -16.87 6.15
N THR A 14 3.08 -17.25 7.25
CA THR A 14 3.43 -16.32 8.34
C THR A 14 4.35 -15.19 7.88
N SER A 15 5.32 -15.48 7.01
CA SER A 15 6.24 -14.47 6.45
C SER A 15 5.49 -13.49 5.55
N LEU A 16 4.55 -13.98 4.72
CA LEU A 16 3.68 -13.15 3.90
C LEU A 16 2.82 -12.21 4.75
N VAL A 17 2.18 -12.74 5.80
CA VAL A 17 1.37 -11.93 6.72
C VAL A 17 2.20 -10.83 7.39
N LEU A 18 3.40 -11.17 7.88
CA LEU A 18 4.30 -10.19 8.49
C LEU A 18 4.70 -9.11 7.50
N MET A 19 5.05 -9.47 6.27
CA MET A 19 5.43 -8.52 5.21
C MET A 19 4.30 -7.54 4.89
N ILE A 20 3.05 -8.02 4.82
CA ILE A 20 1.87 -7.17 4.60
C ILE A 20 1.70 -6.19 5.78
N ILE A 21 1.76 -6.69 7.02
CA ILE A 21 1.58 -5.85 8.22
C ILE A 21 2.65 -4.76 8.27
N THR A 22 3.93 -5.09 8.05
CA THR A 22 5.02 -4.11 8.10
C THR A 22 4.94 -3.06 6.99
N THR A 23 4.38 -3.42 5.83
CA THR A 23 4.27 -2.51 4.68
C THR A 23 3.04 -1.59 4.80
N VAL A 24 1.94 -2.09 5.35
CA VAL A 24 0.67 -1.35 5.44
C VAL A 24 0.58 -0.51 6.71
N TYR A 25 1.19 -0.96 7.81
CA TYR A 25 1.06 -0.28 9.10
C TYR A 25 1.93 0.99 9.17
N GLY A 26 1.31 2.15 8.99
CA GLY A 26 1.95 3.46 9.15
C GLY A 26 1.48 4.18 10.42
N PHE A 27 2.35 4.29 11.43
CA PHE A 27 2.06 4.99 12.70
C PHE A 27 1.53 6.43 12.50
N GLY A 28 1.99 7.12 11.45
CA GLY A 28 1.57 8.50 11.16
C GLY A 28 0.07 8.65 10.86
N ASN A 29 -0.60 7.62 10.33
CA ASN A 29 -2.02 7.73 9.99
C ASN A 29 -2.93 7.80 11.24
N VAL A 30 -2.54 7.11 12.31
CA VAL A 30 -3.29 7.11 13.58
C VAL A 30 -3.15 8.46 14.28
N SER A 31 -1.94 9.01 14.35
CA SER A 31 -1.69 10.32 14.97
C SER A 31 -2.41 11.45 14.24
N VAL A 32 -2.36 11.48 12.91
CA VAL A 32 -3.06 12.50 12.10
C VAL A 32 -4.58 12.41 12.29
N SER A 33 -5.12 11.20 12.38
CA SER A 33 -6.57 11.01 12.60
C SER A 33 -7.01 11.44 14.01
N TYR A 34 -6.14 11.25 15.01
CA TYR A 34 -6.39 11.71 16.38
C TYR A 34 -6.36 13.24 16.49
N GLU A 35 -5.42 13.90 15.82
CA GLU A 35 -5.35 15.37 15.73
C GLU A 35 -6.59 15.95 15.05
N GLN A 36 -7.14 15.30 14.02
CA GLN A 36 -8.28 15.81 13.28
C GLN A 36 -9.64 15.52 13.93
N MET A 37 -9.86 14.30 14.44
CA MET A 37 -11.18 13.84 14.89
C MET A 37 -11.15 13.14 16.27
N THR A 38 -10.02 13.15 16.97
CA THR A 38 -9.83 12.57 18.31
C THR A 38 -10.51 11.19 18.43
N TYR A 39 -11.38 10.97 19.42
CA TYR A 39 -12.05 9.68 19.64
C TYR A 39 -13.14 9.36 18.60
N ALA A 40 -13.68 10.35 17.90
CA ALA A 40 -14.67 10.13 16.86
C ALA A 40 -14.08 9.42 15.63
N GLY A 41 -12.76 9.46 15.45
CA GLY A 41 -12.06 8.73 14.38
C GLY A 41 -12.19 7.21 14.50
N ILE A 42 -12.36 6.66 15.71
CA ILE A 42 -12.46 5.21 15.95
C ILE A 42 -13.64 4.60 15.19
N ILE A 43 -14.80 5.28 15.19
CA ILE A 43 -16.01 4.82 14.49
C ILE A 43 -15.74 4.73 12.98
N TRP A 44 -15.05 5.73 12.43
CA TRP A 44 -14.68 5.76 11.01
C TRP A 44 -13.66 4.68 10.65
N PHE A 45 -12.70 4.36 11.52
CA PHE A 45 -11.78 3.25 11.31
C PHE A 45 -12.49 1.89 11.31
N VAL A 46 -13.44 1.67 12.21
CA VAL A 46 -14.24 0.44 12.24
C VAL A 46 -15.10 0.31 10.98
N LEU A 47 -15.75 1.41 10.57
CA LEU A 47 -16.56 1.44 9.36
C LEU A 47 -15.71 1.21 8.11
N ALA A 48 -14.56 1.88 7.98
CA ALA A 48 -13.62 1.67 6.88
C ALA A 48 -13.04 0.24 6.89
N GLY A 49 -12.80 -0.33 8.08
CA GLY A 49 -12.37 -1.71 8.25
C GLY A 49 -13.33 -2.70 7.59
N ILE A 50 -14.62 -2.58 7.92
CA ILE A 50 -15.65 -3.52 7.48
C ILE A 50 -16.10 -3.25 6.04
N CYS A 51 -16.37 -1.98 5.70
CA CYS A 51 -16.97 -1.64 4.41
C CYS A 51 -15.94 -1.50 3.29
N PHE A 52 -14.66 -1.27 3.59
CA PHE A 52 -13.63 -1.03 2.58
C PHE A 52 -12.48 -2.03 2.66
N PHE A 53 -11.80 -2.16 3.79
CA PHE A 53 -10.64 -3.04 3.92
C PHE A 53 -10.99 -4.52 3.78
N PHE A 54 -12.06 -4.97 4.42
CA PHE A 54 -12.49 -6.37 4.35
C PHE A 54 -12.86 -6.81 2.92
N PRO A 55 -13.77 -6.15 2.20
CA PRO A 55 -14.09 -6.53 0.83
C PRO A 55 -12.92 -6.32 -0.14
N ALA A 56 -12.14 -5.25 0.01
CA ALA A 56 -10.96 -5.03 -0.84
C ALA A 56 -9.90 -6.11 -0.64
N GLY A 57 -9.69 -6.57 0.60
CA GLY A 57 -8.79 -7.69 0.90
C GLY A 57 -9.23 -8.99 0.23
N LEU A 58 -10.53 -9.28 0.23
CA LEU A 58 -11.09 -10.44 -0.47
C LEU A 58 -10.90 -10.34 -1.99
N MET A 59 -11.18 -9.17 -2.59
CA MET A 59 -10.94 -8.94 -4.02
C MET A 59 -9.47 -9.15 -4.39
N MET A 60 -8.54 -8.60 -3.60
CA MET A 60 -7.11 -8.74 -3.84
C MET A 60 -6.62 -10.19 -3.67
N ALA A 61 -7.23 -10.96 -2.76
CA ALA A 61 -6.96 -12.39 -2.61
C ALA A 61 -7.48 -13.20 -3.80
N GLU A 62 -8.64 -12.85 -4.34
CA GLU A 62 -9.21 -13.48 -5.53
C GLU A 62 -8.35 -13.18 -6.76
N TYR A 63 -8.01 -11.92 -7.02
CA TYR A 63 -7.13 -11.54 -8.12
C TYR A 63 -5.72 -12.11 -7.99
N GLY A 64 -5.17 -12.13 -6.77
CA GLY A 64 -3.85 -12.71 -6.50
C GLY A 64 -3.78 -14.22 -6.73
N SER A 65 -4.90 -14.95 -6.55
CA SER A 65 -4.96 -16.39 -6.81
C SER A 65 -5.33 -16.73 -8.26
N ALA A 66 -6.24 -15.96 -8.88
CA ALA A 66 -6.65 -16.14 -10.27
C ALA A 66 -5.53 -15.86 -11.27
N PHE A 67 -4.64 -14.92 -10.96
CA PHE A 67 -3.53 -14.51 -11.83
C PHE A 67 -2.15 -14.98 -11.29
N HIS A 68 -2.09 -16.16 -10.66
CA HIS A 68 -0.85 -16.69 -10.06
C HIS A 68 0.32 -16.87 -11.08
N ASP A 69 0.00 -17.09 -12.36
CA ASP A 69 0.99 -17.25 -13.45
C ASP A 69 1.36 -15.93 -14.14
N ALA A 70 0.70 -14.82 -13.81
CA ALA A 70 0.92 -13.54 -14.46
C ALA A 70 1.89 -12.66 -13.65
N GLU A 71 3.09 -12.44 -14.17
CA GLU A 71 4.16 -11.67 -13.49
C GLU A 71 3.94 -10.14 -13.46
N GLY A 72 2.85 -9.61 -14.02
CA GLY A 72 2.61 -8.16 -14.17
C GLY A 72 1.83 -7.49 -13.04
N GLY A 73 1.57 -8.18 -11.92
CA GLY A 73 0.94 -7.61 -10.72
C GLY A 73 -0.41 -6.92 -11.03
N ILE A 74 -0.56 -5.67 -10.57
CA ILE A 74 -1.82 -4.89 -10.71
C ILE A 74 -2.21 -4.70 -12.18
N TYR A 75 -1.25 -4.52 -13.09
CA TYR A 75 -1.54 -4.39 -14.53
C TYR A 75 -2.15 -5.67 -15.09
N SER A 76 -1.57 -6.83 -14.76
CA SER A 76 -2.08 -8.13 -15.20
C SER A 76 -3.50 -8.40 -14.66
N TRP A 77 -3.76 -8.03 -13.41
CA TRP A 77 -5.08 -8.19 -12.80
C TRP A 77 -6.14 -7.32 -13.49
N LEU A 78 -5.78 -6.07 -13.80
CA LEU A 78 -6.68 -5.14 -14.49
C LEU A 78 -6.88 -5.52 -15.97
N ALA A 79 -5.82 -5.96 -16.65
CA ALA A 79 -5.88 -6.35 -18.06
C ALA A 79 -6.78 -7.56 -18.27
N GLY A 80 -6.69 -8.56 -17.38
CA GLY A 80 -7.56 -9.74 -17.43
C GLY A 80 -9.01 -9.48 -17.02
N SER A 81 -9.30 -8.39 -16.30
CA SER A 81 -10.64 -8.10 -15.79
C SER A 81 -11.44 -7.07 -16.62
N ILE A 82 -10.78 -6.01 -17.09
CA ILE A 82 -11.44 -4.82 -17.69
C ILE A 82 -10.88 -4.51 -19.09
N GLY A 83 -9.78 -5.18 -19.49
CA GLY A 83 -9.13 -5.02 -20.80
C GLY A 83 -7.94 -4.06 -20.78
N GLU A 84 -7.06 -4.22 -21.77
CA GLU A 84 -5.71 -3.59 -21.79
C GLU A 84 -5.71 -2.06 -21.74
N LYS A 85 -6.65 -1.39 -22.42
CA LYS A 85 -6.71 0.09 -22.44
C LYS A 85 -6.97 0.67 -21.05
N TRP A 86 -7.91 0.08 -20.31
CA TRP A 86 -8.26 0.53 -18.97
C TRP A 86 -7.22 0.11 -17.94
N ALA A 87 -6.59 -1.05 -18.14
CA ALA A 87 -5.48 -1.50 -17.33
C ALA A 87 -4.29 -0.53 -17.40
N PHE A 88 -3.93 -0.06 -18.60
CA PHE A 88 -2.86 0.91 -18.76
C PHE A 88 -3.15 2.22 -18.01
N ILE A 89 -4.36 2.76 -18.16
CA ILE A 89 -4.78 3.98 -17.45
C ILE A 89 -4.76 3.76 -15.94
N GLY A 90 -5.29 2.63 -15.46
CA GLY A 90 -5.33 2.29 -14.04
C GLY A 90 -3.93 2.17 -13.43
N THR A 91 -3.01 1.48 -14.11
CA THR A 91 -1.63 1.36 -13.65
C THR A 91 -0.89 2.69 -13.70
N PHE A 92 -1.17 3.55 -14.69
CA PHE A 92 -0.59 4.88 -14.76
C PHE A 92 -1.07 5.79 -13.61
N VAL A 93 -2.38 5.78 -13.32
CA VAL A 93 -2.95 6.51 -12.17
C VAL A 93 -2.36 6.00 -10.85
N TRP A 94 -2.20 4.69 -10.72
CA TRP A 94 -1.57 4.07 -9.56
C TRP A 94 -0.12 4.55 -9.38
N LEU A 95 0.68 4.58 -10.45
CA LEU A 95 2.04 5.12 -10.42
C LEU A 95 2.06 6.61 -10.06
N ALA A 96 1.16 7.42 -10.63
CA ALA A 96 1.05 8.84 -10.32
C ALA A 96 0.72 9.08 -8.84
N ASN A 97 -0.20 8.31 -8.27
CA ASN A 97 -0.49 8.33 -6.83
C ASN A 97 0.75 7.98 -6.00
N TRP A 98 1.56 7.02 -6.44
CA TRP A 98 2.81 6.67 -5.78
C TRP A 98 3.82 7.81 -5.76
N VAL A 99 3.93 8.56 -6.86
CA VAL A 99 4.77 9.78 -6.94
C VAL A 99 4.26 10.88 -6.01
N LEU A 100 2.95 11.14 -5.99
CA LEU A 100 2.36 12.11 -5.08
C LEU A 100 2.62 11.75 -3.61
N TRP A 101 2.52 10.46 -3.28
CA TRP A 101 2.81 9.97 -1.94
C TRP A 101 4.28 10.13 -1.56
N LEU A 102 5.22 9.87 -2.49
CA LEU A 102 6.65 10.11 -2.26
C LEU A 102 6.94 11.59 -1.98
N VAL A 103 6.35 12.50 -2.75
CA VAL A 103 6.51 13.95 -2.55
C VAL A 103 5.94 14.37 -1.20
N ALA A 104 4.72 13.94 -0.87
CA ALA A 104 4.09 14.26 0.42
C ALA A 104 4.88 13.71 1.62
N SER A 105 5.47 12.52 1.48
CA SER A 105 6.30 11.91 2.52
C SER A 105 7.64 12.63 2.67
N ALA A 106 8.27 13.03 1.55
CA ALA A 106 9.50 13.82 1.58
C ALA A 106 9.30 15.18 2.26
N SER A 107 8.18 15.87 2.00
CA SER A 107 7.83 17.12 2.69
C SER A 107 7.69 16.92 4.20
N ARG A 108 7.02 15.85 4.65
CA ARG A 108 6.91 15.54 6.09
C ARG A 108 8.26 15.23 6.73
N LEU A 109 9.11 14.44 6.06
CA LEU A 109 10.45 14.12 6.55
C LEU A 109 11.30 15.38 6.68
N TRP A 110 11.23 16.29 5.70
CA TRP A 110 11.97 17.55 5.75
C TRP A 110 11.55 18.43 6.93
N ILE A 111 10.25 18.53 7.21
CA ILE A 111 9.71 19.28 8.35
C ILE A 111 10.23 18.68 9.67
N SER A 112 10.19 17.35 9.83
CA SER A 112 10.72 16.68 11.02
C SER A 112 12.22 16.88 11.21
N ILE A 113 13.01 16.87 10.12
CA ILE A 113 14.46 17.13 10.17
C ILE A 113 14.72 18.59 10.55
N SER A 114 13.96 19.54 9.99
CA SER A 114 14.08 20.96 10.32
C SER A 114 13.75 21.23 11.79
N ALA A 115 12.67 20.63 12.31
CA ALA A 115 12.30 20.73 13.72
C ALA A 115 13.37 20.16 14.66
N LEU A 116 14.03 19.07 14.25
CA LEU A 116 15.12 18.44 15.02
C LEU A 116 16.37 19.32 15.06
N ILE A 117 16.73 19.98 13.96
CA ILE A 117 17.95 20.82 13.86
C ILE A 117 17.74 22.19 14.53
N PHE A 118 16.57 22.82 14.36
CA PHE A 118 16.34 24.19 14.82
C PHE A 118 15.60 24.31 16.17
N GLY A 119 15.11 23.19 16.73
CA GLY A 119 14.52 23.14 18.07
C GLY A 119 13.28 24.01 18.27
N LYS A 120 12.70 24.53 17.18
CA LYS A 120 11.48 25.35 17.16
C LYS A 120 10.79 25.19 15.81
N ASP A 121 9.49 24.92 15.86
CA ASP A 121 8.62 25.07 14.70
C ASP A 121 8.51 26.55 14.35
N THR A 122 9.07 26.93 13.21
CA THR A 122 8.76 28.20 12.54
C THR A 122 8.07 27.91 11.22
N THR A 123 6.88 27.32 11.30
CA THR A 123 5.85 27.40 10.25
C THR A 123 4.48 27.31 10.88
#